data_AF-A0A7X4XQE1-F1
#
_entry.id   AF-A0A7X4XQE1-F1
#
_cell.length_a   1.000
_cell.length_b   1.000
_cell.length_c   1.000
_cell.angle_alpha   90.00
_cell.angle_beta   90.00
_cell.angle_gamma   90.00
#
_symmetry.space_group_name_H-M   'P 1'
#
loop_
_entity.id
_entity.type
_entity.pdbx_description
1 polymer ?
#
loop_
_entity_poly.entity_id
_entity_poly.type
_entity_poly.pdbx_seq_one_letter_code
_entity_poly.pdbx_strand_id
1 'polypeptide(L)'
;MKYLLSLLTLCWSLSITAAPKSELWNYWDQHDQSNPQEVSHQTWQQLLDSYLSQQGMHTVFDYANLQASDREKLQAYIDTLTRLDPRTLNKQQQYAYWINLYNALTVKVVIDHYPVSSITKIGGWFRFGPWDLPLIEIANQKLTLNDIEHRILRPIWQDARIHYVVNCASLGCPNLQPEAFTADNTERLLEQAAYEFINSDKGVKSNHRHLILSSIYQWYAEDFGSQDELLDHLIRYRPKLANDKRIKRSFRYEYDWQLNRK
;
A
#
# COMPACT_ATOMS: atom_id res chain seq x y z
N MET A 1 59.89 -21.12 2.40
CA MET A 1 58.99 -19.98 2.59
C MET A 1 57.83 -20.08 1.61
N LYS A 2 56.65 -20.50 2.06
CA LYS A 2 55.40 -20.45 1.28
C LYS A 2 54.42 -19.60 2.10
N TYR A 3 54.12 -18.41 1.64
CA TYR A 3 53.09 -17.56 2.24
C TYR A 3 51.74 -17.97 1.63
N LEU A 4 50.83 -18.48 2.46
CA LEU A 4 49.41 -18.59 2.11
C LEU A 4 48.77 -17.24 2.38
N LEU A 5 48.32 -16.54 1.33
CA LEU A 5 47.40 -15.41 1.48
C LEU A 5 45.99 -15.98 1.62
N SER A 6 45.41 -15.85 2.81
CA SER A 6 43.99 -16.10 3.06
C SER A 6 43.20 -14.87 2.61
N LEU A 7 42.46 -14.96 1.50
CA LEU A 7 41.49 -13.94 1.11
C LEU A 7 40.29 -14.03 2.08
N LEU A 8 40.17 -13.06 2.99
CA LEU A 8 38.94 -12.82 3.73
C LEU A 8 37.94 -12.15 2.78
N THR A 9 37.00 -12.91 2.23
CA THR A 9 35.82 -12.34 1.59
C THR A 9 34.89 -11.80 2.68
N LEU A 10 34.93 -10.49 2.94
CA LEU A 10 33.87 -9.82 3.67
C LEU A 10 32.59 -9.94 2.83
N CYS A 11 31.68 -10.83 3.23
CA CYS A 11 30.29 -10.76 2.79
C CYS A 11 29.66 -9.53 3.44
N TRP A 12 29.67 -8.40 2.74
CA TRP A 12 28.80 -7.29 3.08
C TRP A 12 27.37 -7.76 2.81
N SER A 13 26.61 -8.01 3.87
CA SER A 13 25.17 -8.17 3.76
C SER A 13 24.61 -6.82 3.35
N LEU A 14 24.46 -6.61 2.05
CA LEU A 14 23.61 -5.55 1.52
C LEU A 14 22.21 -5.86 2.04
N SER A 15 21.75 -5.11 3.04
CA SER A 15 20.34 -5.03 3.35
C SER A 15 19.68 -4.44 2.11
N ILE A 16 19.17 -5.30 1.23
CA ILE A 16 18.35 -4.88 0.10
C ILE A 16 17.09 -4.28 0.73
N THR A 17 17.04 -2.94 0.80
CA THR A 17 15.80 -2.23 1.09
C THR A 17 14.86 -2.52 -0.06
N ALA A 18 13.84 -3.35 0.18
CA ALA A 18 12.98 -3.81 -0.91
C ALA A 18 11.99 -2.72 -1.38
N ALA A 19 11.64 -1.76 -0.52
CA ALA A 19 10.84 -0.60 -0.87
C ALA A 19 11.73 0.66 -1.06
N PRO A 20 11.38 1.57 -1.99
CA PRO A 20 11.98 2.89 -2.06
C PRO A 20 11.87 3.69 -0.75
N LYS A 21 12.82 4.59 -0.53
CA LYS A 21 12.82 5.47 0.65
C LYS A 21 11.68 6.47 0.61
N SER A 22 11.18 6.85 1.78
CA SER A 22 10.28 7.98 1.94
C SER A 22 11.04 9.30 1.67
N GLU A 23 10.72 9.97 0.56
CA GLU A 23 11.42 11.18 0.11
C GLU A 23 10.42 12.29 -0.23
N LEU A 24 10.24 13.23 0.70
CA LEU A 24 9.25 14.31 0.56
C LEU A 24 9.44 15.10 -0.74
N TRP A 25 8.41 15.11 -1.57
CA TRP A 25 8.33 16.00 -2.72
C TRP A 25 7.48 17.22 -2.35
N ASN A 26 8.17 18.26 -1.85
CA ASN A 26 7.56 19.52 -1.36
C ASN A 26 6.54 20.19 -2.30
N TYR A 27 6.60 19.88 -3.60
CA TYR A 27 5.61 20.36 -4.57
C TYR A 27 4.17 19.97 -4.20
N TRP A 28 4.00 18.81 -3.57
CA TRP A 28 2.69 18.24 -3.22
C TRP A 28 2.23 18.53 -1.78
N ASP A 29 3.09 19.10 -0.92
CA ASP A 29 2.75 19.44 0.48
C ASP A 29 2.01 20.79 0.63
N GLN A 30 1.65 21.40 -0.51
CA GLN A 30 0.80 22.58 -0.54
C GLN A 30 -0.66 22.17 -0.36
N HIS A 31 -1.41 22.97 0.41
CA HIS A 31 -2.83 22.76 0.68
C HIS A 31 -3.50 24.08 1.07
N ASP A 32 -4.81 24.19 0.87
CA ASP A 32 -5.62 25.33 1.30
C ASP A 32 -6.68 24.85 2.31
N GLN A 33 -6.45 25.12 3.60
CA GLN A 33 -7.35 24.73 4.68
C GLN A 33 -8.72 25.42 4.60
N SER A 34 -8.83 26.55 3.90
CA SER A 34 -10.07 27.31 3.78
C SER A 34 -10.93 26.84 2.59
N ASN A 35 -10.37 26.04 1.69
CA ASN A 35 -11.09 25.55 0.52
C ASN A 35 -12.17 24.52 0.94
N PRO A 36 -13.47 24.81 0.71
CA PRO A 36 -14.56 23.91 1.07
C PRO A 36 -14.80 22.81 0.02
N GLN A 37 -13.99 22.75 -1.05
CA GLN A 37 -14.17 21.80 -2.13
C GLN A 37 -14.10 20.35 -1.61
N GLU A 38 -15.17 19.61 -1.87
CA GLU A 38 -15.24 18.17 -1.64
C GLU A 38 -14.94 17.41 -2.93
N VAL A 39 -14.17 16.33 -2.82
CA VAL A 39 -13.90 15.43 -3.95
C VAL A 39 -14.85 14.24 -3.87
N SER A 40 -15.70 14.09 -4.89
CA SER A 40 -16.58 12.93 -4.96
C SER A 40 -15.80 11.67 -5.35
N HIS A 41 -16.00 10.61 -4.58
CA HIS A 41 -15.47 9.27 -4.85
C HIS A 41 -16.56 8.24 -5.12
N GLN A 42 -17.77 8.70 -5.47
CA GLN A 42 -18.93 7.82 -5.68
C GLN A 42 -18.74 6.83 -6.83
N THR A 43 -18.12 7.24 -7.94
CA THR A 43 -17.84 6.31 -9.06
C THR A 43 -16.90 5.19 -8.62
N TRP A 44 -15.91 5.51 -7.78
CA TRP A 44 -15.02 4.50 -7.21
C TRP A 44 -15.76 3.59 -6.24
N GLN A 45 -16.60 4.16 -5.36
CA GLN A 45 -17.45 3.39 -4.46
C GLN A 45 -18.32 2.38 -5.21
N GLN A 46 -18.98 2.78 -6.29
CA GLN A 46 -19.83 1.88 -7.09
C GLN A 46 -19.06 0.70 -7.69
N LEU A 47 -17.80 0.93 -8.10
CA LEU A 47 -16.92 -0.13 -8.60
C LEU A 47 -16.50 -1.07 -7.48
N LEU A 48 -16.17 -0.54 -6.29
CA LEU A 48 -15.90 -1.36 -5.11
C LEU A 48 -17.12 -2.22 -4.76
N ASP A 49 -18.31 -1.63 -4.66
CA ASP A 49 -19.56 -2.35 -4.35
C ASP A 49 -19.86 -3.50 -5.33
N SER A 50 -19.50 -3.31 -6.60
CA SER A 50 -19.81 -4.27 -7.66
C SER A 50 -18.78 -5.40 -7.80
N TYR A 51 -17.50 -5.11 -7.58
CA TYR A 51 -16.40 -6.02 -7.93
C TYR A 51 -15.55 -6.46 -6.75
N LEU A 52 -15.69 -5.82 -5.59
CA LEU A 52 -14.99 -6.20 -4.38
C LEU A 52 -15.80 -7.24 -3.62
N SER A 53 -15.13 -8.29 -3.15
CA SER A 53 -15.77 -9.31 -2.32
C SER A 53 -14.84 -9.77 -1.20
N GLN A 54 -15.44 -10.10 -0.06
CA GLN A 54 -14.72 -10.64 1.07
C GLN A 54 -14.68 -12.17 1.00
N GLN A 55 -13.48 -12.74 1.08
CA GLN A 55 -13.23 -14.17 1.19
C GLN A 55 -12.42 -14.44 2.47
N GLY A 56 -13.13 -14.78 3.55
CA GLY A 56 -12.53 -14.92 4.88
C GLY A 56 -11.92 -13.59 5.35
N MET A 57 -10.62 -13.59 5.62
CA MET A 57 -9.86 -12.39 6.03
C MET A 57 -9.33 -11.56 4.84
N HIS A 58 -9.54 -12.02 3.60
CA HIS A 58 -9.05 -11.36 2.41
C HIS A 58 -10.17 -10.62 1.70
N THR A 59 -9.81 -9.48 1.12
CA THR A 59 -10.63 -8.81 0.12
C THR A 59 -10.05 -9.09 -1.26
N VAL A 60 -10.87 -9.59 -2.17
CA VAL A 60 -10.50 -9.89 -3.55
C VAL A 60 -11.34 -9.08 -4.53
N PHE A 61 -10.74 -8.75 -5.67
CA PHE A 61 -11.37 -7.98 -6.73
C PHE A 61 -11.66 -8.88 -7.95
N ASP A 62 -12.87 -8.79 -8.49
CA ASP A 62 -13.32 -9.59 -9.63
C ASP A 62 -12.86 -8.99 -10.97
N TYR A 63 -11.55 -9.08 -11.22
CA TYR A 63 -10.93 -8.58 -12.46
C TYR A 63 -11.45 -9.29 -13.72
N ALA A 64 -11.84 -10.56 -13.60
CA ALA A 64 -12.23 -11.40 -14.73
C ALA A 64 -13.58 -10.98 -15.31
N ASN A 65 -14.53 -10.60 -14.45
CA ASN A 65 -15.90 -10.28 -14.86
C ASN A 65 -16.16 -8.77 -14.99
N LEU A 66 -15.12 -7.94 -14.96
CA LEU A 66 -15.23 -6.48 -15.12
C LEU A 66 -15.76 -6.10 -16.50
N GLN A 67 -16.94 -5.49 -16.54
CA GLN A 67 -17.60 -5.07 -17.77
C GLN A 67 -16.86 -3.92 -18.46
N ALA A 68 -16.96 -3.84 -19.79
CA ALA A 68 -16.35 -2.76 -20.58
C ALA A 68 -16.82 -1.37 -20.13
N SER A 69 -18.12 -1.21 -19.86
CA SER A 69 -18.69 0.05 -19.34
C SER A 69 -18.11 0.44 -17.97
N ASP A 70 -17.76 -0.54 -17.13
CA ASP A 70 -17.18 -0.27 -15.81
C ASP A 70 -15.68 0.02 -15.88
N ARG A 71 -14.98 -0.54 -16.88
CA ARG A 71 -13.61 -0.09 -17.24
C ARG A 71 -13.60 1.38 -17.64
N GLU A 72 -14.57 1.81 -18.44
CA GLU A 72 -14.73 3.21 -18.83
C GLU A 72 -15.05 4.11 -17.62
N LYS A 73 -15.92 3.67 -16.70
CA LYS A 73 -16.17 4.40 -15.44
C LYS A 73 -14.92 4.56 -14.59
N LEU A 74 -14.10 3.53 -14.47
CA LEU A 74 -12.83 3.59 -13.74
C LEU A 74 -11.90 4.63 -14.37
N GLN A 75 -11.76 4.60 -15.70
CA GLN A 75 -10.95 5.60 -16.41
C GLN A 75 -11.50 7.02 -16.21
N ALA A 76 -12.81 7.22 -16.35
CA ALA A 76 -13.44 8.52 -16.16
C ALA A 76 -13.28 9.06 -14.73
N TYR A 77 -13.30 8.18 -13.72
CA TYR A 77 -13.00 8.54 -12.34
C TYR A 77 -11.56 9.03 -12.18
N ILE A 78 -10.59 8.28 -12.70
CA ILE A 78 -9.17 8.67 -12.68
C ILE A 78 -8.97 10.00 -13.40
N ASP A 79 -9.57 10.17 -14.59
CA ASP A 79 -9.48 11.41 -15.37
C ASP A 79 -10.09 12.60 -14.63
N THR A 80 -11.14 12.36 -13.83
CA THR A 80 -11.75 13.41 -13.00
C THR A 80 -10.79 13.84 -11.91
N LEU A 81 -10.13 12.89 -11.24
CA LEU A 81 -9.13 13.21 -10.22
C LEU A 81 -7.93 13.93 -10.82
N THR A 82 -7.41 13.50 -11.97
CA THR A 82 -6.19 14.07 -12.56
C THR A 82 -6.37 15.49 -13.10
N ARG A 83 -7.61 15.91 -13.39
CA ARG A 83 -7.95 17.30 -13.73
C ARG A 83 -7.99 18.24 -12.52
N LEU A 84 -8.12 17.71 -11.32
CA LEU A 84 -8.07 18.52 -10.09
C LEU A 84 -6.61 18.83 -9.75
N ASP A 85 -6.39 20.02 -9.18
CA ASP A 85 -5.11 20.33 -8.52
C ASP A 85 -5.22 19.99 -7.03
N PRO A 86 -4.66 18.87 -6.56
CA PRO A 86 -4.79 18.47 -5.15
C PRO A 86 -4.11 19.44 -4.18
N ARG A 87 -3.28 20.38 -4.67
CA ARG A 87 -2.62 21.40 -3.85
C ARG A 87 -3.55 22.51 -3.39
N THR A 88 -4.72 22.63 -4.01
CA THR A 88 -5.75 23.59 -3.59
C THR A 88 -6.74 22.97 -2.60
N LEU A 89 -6.72 21.65 -2.39
CA LEU A 89 -7.59 20.99 -1.42
C LEU A 89 -7.10 21.25 0.01
N ASN A 90 -8.01 21.14 0.98
CA ASN A 90 -7.59 21.03 2.37
C ASN A 90 -6.90 19.68 2.62
N LYS A 91 -6.15 19.58 3.72
CA LYS A 91 -5.27 18.41 3.98
C LYS A 91 -6.05 17.08 4.13
N GLN A 92 -7.29 17.11 4.62
CA GLN A 92 -8.11 15.90 4.79
C GLN A 92 -8.64 15.39 3.44
N GLN A 93 -9.15 16.30 2.60
CA GLN A 93 -9.55 15.98 1.23
C GLN A 93 -8.37 15.48 0.40
N GLN A 94 -7.21 16.11 0.55
CA GLN A 94 -5.99 15.69 -0.13
C GLN A 94 -5.56 14.27 0.24
N TYR A 95 -5.71 13.87 1.51
CA TYR A 95 -5.34 12.54 1.96
C TYR A 95 -6.22 11.47 1.33
N ALA A 96 -7.55 11.66 1.42
CA ALA A 96 -8.53 10.78 0.80
C ALA A 96 -8.34 10.69 -0.73
N TYR A 97 -8.07 11.83 -1.37
CA TYR A 97 -7.77 11.92 -2.80
C TYR A 97 -6.61 11.00 -3.19
N TRP A 98 -5.46 11.09 -2.50
CA TRP A 98 -4.27 10.32 -2.87
C TRP A 98 -4.41 8.83 -2.58
N ILE A 99 -5.04 8.45 -1.46
CA ILE A 99 -5.29 7.04 -1.14
C ILE A 99 -6.19 6.42 -2.22
N ASN A 100 -7.31 7.06 -2.55
CA ASN A 100 -8.22 6.52 -3.55
C ASN A 100 -7.60 6.49 -4.94
N LEU A 101 -6.86 7.54 -5.34
CA LEU A 101 -6.18 7.59 -6.63
C LEU A 101 -5.15 6.46 -6.77
N TYR A 102 -4.31 6.23 -5.75
CA TYR A 102 -3.36 5.11 -5.77
C TYR A 102 -4.07 3.77 -5.98
N ASN A 103 -5.12 3.51 -5.20
CA ASN A 103 -5.85 2.24 -5.23
C ASN A 103 -6.55 2.04 -6.58
N ALA A 104 -7.18 3.08 -7.12
CA ALA A 104 -7.86 3.03 -8.42
C ALA A 104 -6.85 2.82 -9.57
N LEU A 105 -5.70 3.48 -9.52
CA LEU A 105 -4.60 3.27 -10.48
C LEU A 105 -4.05 1.85 -10.41
N THR A 106 -3.87 1.31 -9.21
CA THR A 106 -3.40 -0.07 -9.04
C THR A 106 -4.39 -1.07 -9.64
N VAL A 107 -5.68 -0.91 -9.36
CA VAL A 107 -6.74 -1.72 -9.95
C VAL A 107 -6.76 -1.58 -11.48
N LYS A 108 -6.68 -0.35 -12.01
CA LYS A 108 -6.59 -0.10 -13.46
C LYS A 108 -5.39 -0.82 -14.10
N VAL A 109 -4.21 -0.72 -13.50
CA VAL A 109 -3.00 -1.37 -14.02
C VAL A 109 -3.18 -2.88 -14.11
N VAL A 110 -3.78 -3.51 -13.11
CA VAL A 110 -4.08 -4.95 -13.14
C VAL A 110 -5.11 -5.26 -14.23
N ILE A 111 -6.17 -4.46 -14.34
CA ILE A 111 -7.24 -4.62 -15.36
C ILE A 111 -6.67 -4.56 -16.79
N ASP A 112 -5.74 -3.66 -17.03
CA ASP A 112 -5.11 -3.44 -18.34
C ASP A 112 -4.16 -4.59 -18.74
N HIS A 113 -3.71 -5.39 -17.77
CA HIS A 113 -2.79 -6.51 -17.98
C HIS A 113 -3.40 -7.88 -17.62
N TYR A 114 -4.69 -7.92 -17.30
CA TYR A 114 -5.37 -9.16 -16.95
C TYR A 114 -5.57 -10.05 -18.20
N PRO A 115 -5.38 -11.39 -18.12
CA PRO A 115 -5.07 -12.18 -16.93
C PRO A 115 -3.58 -12.17 -16.56
N VAL A 116 -3.29 -11.94 -15.27
CA VAL A 116 -1.95 -12.05 -14.68
C VAL A 116 -2.03 -12.77 -13.34
N SER A 117 -0.97 -13.51 -12.95
CA SER A 117 -0.94 -14.24 -11.68
C SER A 117 -0.43 -13.40 -10.50
N SER A 118 0.24 -12.29 -10.77
CA SER A 118 0.86 -11.40 -9.77
C SER A 118 1.13 -10.03 -10.39
N ILE A 119 0.91 -8.96 -9.63
CA ILE A 119 1.23 -7.59 -10.06
C ILE A 119 2.73 -7.43 -10.42
N THR A 120 3.61 -8.20 -9.77
CA THR A 120 5.07 -8.17 -9.99
C THR A 120 5.50 -8.54 -11.41
N LYS A 121 4.61 -9.19 -12.19
CA LYS A 121 4.86 -9.56 -13.59
C LYS A 121 4.50 -8.46 -14.58
N ILE A 122 3.88 -7.37 -14.13
CA ILE A 122 3.52 -6.22 -14.95
C ILE A 122 4.76 -5.30 -15.05
N GLY A 123 5.05 -4.72 -16.22
CA GLY A 123 6.19 -3.82 -16.41
C GLY A 123 7.30 -4.33 -17.33
N GLY A 124 7.22 -5.58 -17.79
CA GLY A 124 8.12 -6.16 -18.80
C GLY A 124 9.33 -6.88 -18.22
N TRP A 125 10.25 -7.29 -19.11
CA TRP A 125 11.45 -8.06 -18.73
C TRP A 125 12.35 -7.25 -17.79
N PHE A 126 12.80 -7.89 -16.70
CA PHE A 126 13.70 -7.33 -15.67
C PHE A 126 13.11 -6.26 -14.74
N ARG A 127 11.81 -5.92 -14.84
CA ARG A 127 11.14 -5.04 -13.89
C ARG A 127 10.33 -5.85 -12.88
N PHE A 128 10.42 -5.46 -11.61
CA PHE A 128 9.58 -6.01 -10.54
C PHE A 128 8.34 -5.13 -10.41
N GLY A 129 7.29 -5.48 -11.15
CA GLY A 129 6.01 -4.79 -11.13
C GLY A 129 5.95 -3.40 -11.77
N PRO A 130 4.78 -2.73 -11.68
CA PRO A 130 4.45 -1.54 -12.45
C PRO A 130 4.79 -0.22 -11.74
N TRP A 131 5.39 -0.25 -10.55
CA TRP A 131 5.39 0.89 -9.63
C TRP A 131 6.14 2.13 -10.13
N ASP A 132 7.09 1.97 -11.06
CA ASP A 132 7.84 3.06 -11.71
C ASP A 132 7.29 3.48 -13.09
N LEU A 133 6.16 2.90 -13.52
CA LEU A 133 5.54 3.31 -14.77
C LEU A 133 4.86 4.68 -14.59
N PRO A 134 5.10 5.66 -15.47
CA PRO A 134 4.34 6.90 -15.46
C PRO A 134 2.91 6.59 -15.91
N LEU A 135 1.95 6.69 -14.99
CA LEU A 135 0.56 6.29 -15.22
C LEU A 135 -0.34 7.48 -15.55
N ILE A 136 -0.07 8.62 -14.93
CA ILE A 136 -0.90 9.83 -15.01
C ILE A 136 -0.05 11.10 -14.99
N GLU A 137 -0.68 12.21 -15.32
CA GLU A 137 -0.09 13.55 -15.20
C GLU A 137 -1.07 14.48 -14.46
N ILE A 138 -0.58 15.16 -13.43
CA ILE A 138 -1.35 16.11 -12.60
C ILE A 138 -0.51 17.36 -12.45
N ALA A 139 -1.10 18.54 -12.66
CA ALA A 139 -0.39 19.83 -12.53
C ALA A 139 0.96 19.85 -13.31
N ASN A 140 0.99 19.23 -14.50
CA ASN A 140 2.18 19.06 -15.36
C ASN A 140 3.30 18.19 -14.77
N GLN A 141 3.00 17.36 -13.76
CA GLN A 141 3.91 16.37 -13.19
C GLN A 141 3.44 14.98 -13.55
N LYS A 142 4.30 14.19 -14.21
CA LYS A 142 4.07 12.77 -14.42
C LYS A 142 4.25 12.04 -13.10
N LEU A 143 3.31 11.15 -12.77
CA LEU A 143 3.31 10.41 -11.52
C LEU A 143 3.25 8.91 -11.77
N THR A 144 4.03 8.20 -10.95
CA THR A 144 4.04 6.76 -10.80
C THR A 144 3.34 6.35 -9.50
N LEU A 145 3.11 5.04 -9.28
CA LEU A 145 2.61 4.58 -7.98
C LEU A 145 3.65 4.84 -6.87
N ASN A 146 4.93 4.67 -7.16
CA ASN A 146 6.02 4.96 -6.23
C ASN A 146 6.07 6.45 -5.84
N ASP A 147 5.80 7.37 -6.77
CA ASP A 147 5.72 8.80 -6.45
C ASP A 147 4.59 9.08 -5.46
N ILE A 148 3.40 8.53 -5.72
CA ILE A 148 2.24 8.74 -4.86
C ILE A 148 2.49 8.15 -3.46
N GLU A 149 3.03 6.94 -3.36
CA GLU A 149 3.24 6.29 -2.07
C GLU A 149 4.42 6.88 -1.30
N HIS A 150 5.59 6.96 -1.92
CA HIS A 150 6.86 7.22 -1.23
C HIS A 150 7.30 8.67 -1.25
N ARG A 151 6.70 9.50 -2.12
CA ARG A 151 7.08 10.92 -2.23
C ARG A 151 5.96 11.88 -1.85
N ILE A 152 4.74 11.37 -1.70
CA ILE A 152 3.55 12.13 -1.30
C ILE A 152 2.95 11.55 -0.01
N LEU A 153 2.32 10.37 -0.05
CA LEU A 153 1.57 9.82 1.09
C LEU A 153 2.43 9.61 2.34
N ARG A 154 3.47 8.77 2.25
CA ARG A 154 4.34 8.45 3.39
C ARG A 154 5.00 9.69 4.02
N PRO A 155 5.67 10.59 3.26
CA PRO A 155 6.39 11.70 3.87
C PRO A 155 5.52 12.89 4.32
N ILE A 156 4.34 13.13 3.72
CA ILE A 156 3.46 14.26 4.10
C ILE A 156 2.67 13.96 5.38
N TRP A 157 2.15 12.73 5.51
CA TRP A 157 1.33 12.33 6.65
C TRP A 157 2.09 11.61 7.75
N GLN A 158 3.21 10.92 7.43
CA GLN A 158 4.05 10.21 8.40
C GLN A 158 3.22 9.28 9.31
N ASP A 159 2.24 8.61 8.71
CA ASP A 159 1.32 7.71 9.39
C ASP A 159 1.58 6.28 8.93
N ALA A 160 2.06 5.43 9.84
CA ALA A 160 2.34 4.02 9.56
C ALA A 160 1.10 3.25 9.06
N ARG A 161 -0.11 3.75 9.32
CA ARG A 161 -1.36 3.13 8.87
C ARG A 161 -1.60 3.25 7.37
N ILE A 162 -0.86 4.10 6.66
CA ILE A 162 -0.85 4.18 5.19
C ILE A 162 -0.58 2.81 4.57
N HIS A 163 0.33 2.05 5.18
CA HIS A 163 0.69 0.70 4.77
C HIS A 163 -0.44 -0.32 4.89
N TYR A 164 -1.61 0.06 5.42
CA TYR A 164 -2.79 -0.79 5.50
C TYR A 164 -3.91 -0.37 4.55
N VAL A 165 -3.79 0.79 3.90
CA VAL A 165 -4.84 1.36 3.03
C VAL A 165 -4.40 1.55 1.58
N VAL A 166 -3.11 1.38 1.31
CA VAL A 166 -2.50 1.38 -0.03
C VAL A 166 -2.38 -0.08 -0.50
N ASN A 167 -3.32 -0.52 -1.34
CA ASN A 167 -3.42 -1.90 -1.80
C ASN A 167 -2.62 -2.10 -3.10
N CYS A 168 -1.65 -3.02 -3.07
CA CYS A 168 -0.82 -3.40 -4.20
C CYS A 168 -1.33 -4.63 -4.99
N ALA A 169 -2.63 -4.92 -4.92
CA ALA A 169 -3.31 -6.04 -5.60
C ALA A 169 -2.72 -7.45 -5.37
N SER A 170 -2.07 -7.68 -4.22
CA SER A 170 -1.53 -9.00 -3.84
C SER A 170 -2.25 -9.56 -2.62
N LEU A 171 -2.34 -10.89 -2.46
CA LEU A 171 -3.01 -11.54 -1.32
C LEU A 171 -2.33 -11.22 0.02
N GLY A 172 -1.00 -11.03 0.01
CA GLY A 172 -0.22 -10.58 1.16
C GLY A 172 -0.34 -9.09 1.46
N CYS A 173 -0.86 -8.30 0.51
CA CYS A 173 -1.10 -6.88 0.69
C CYS A 173 -2.29 -6.65 1.63
N PRO A 174 -2.39 -5.49 2.29
CA PRO A 174 -3.58 -5.12 3.05
C PRO A 174 -4.85 -5.20 2.20
N ASN A 175 -6.00 -5.34 2.85
CA ASN A 175 -7.27 -5.38 2.14
C ASN A 175 -7.53 -4.03 1.48
N LEU A 176 -7.91 -4.06 0.20
CA LEU A 176 -8.59 -2.91 -0.39
C LEU A 176 -9.88 -2.69 0.41
N GLN A 177 -10.07 -1.47 0.92
CA GLN A 177 -11.21 -1.15 1.77
C GLN A 177 -12.51 -1.14 0.94
N PRO A 178 -13.63 -1.62 1.50
CA PRO A 178 -14.93 -1.62 0.81
C PRO A 178 -15.54 -0.22 0.68
N GLU A 179 -15.10 0.72 1.52
CA GLU A 179 -15.52 2.12 1.46
C GLU A 179 -14.40 2.96 0.83
N ALA A 180 -14.76 3.83 -0.12
CA ALA A 180 -13.88 4.86 -0.62
C ALA A 180 -13.58 5.88 0.49
N PHE A 181 -12.33 6.36 0.52
CA PHE A 181 -11.89 7.33 1.53
C PHE A 181 -12.52 8.69 1.24
N THR A 182 -12.92 9.41 2.28
CA THR A 182 -13.38 10.80 2.25
C THR A 182 -12.72 11.56 3.41
N ALA A 183 -12.79 12.88 3.42
CA ALA A 183 -12.28 13.68 4.54
C ALA A 183 -12.87 13.22 5.89
N ASP A 184 -14.15 12.84 5.90
CA ASP A 184 -14.88 12.49 7.13
C ASP A 184 -14.62 11.07 7.64
N ASN A 185 -14.33 10.12 6.75
CA ASN A 185 -14.19 8.70 7.13
C ASN A 185 -12.74 8.19 7.20
N THR A 186 -11.76 8.97 6.73
CA THR A 186 -10.37 8.51 6.57
C THR A 186 -9.76 7.97 7.86
N GLU A 187 -9.91 8.67 8.97
CA GLU A 187 -9.36 8.26 10.27
C GLU A 187 -9.95 6.91 10.73
N ARG A 188 -11.28 6.75 10.60
CA ARG A 188 -11.96 5.49 10.93
C ARG A 188 -11.45 4.34 10.06
N LEU A 189 -11.31 4.57 8.76
CA LEU A 189 -10.85 3.54 7.83
C LEU A 189 -9.38 3.17 8.04
N LEU A 190 -8.52 4.10 8.44
CA LEU A 190 -7.13 3.83 8.83
C LEU A 190 -7.05 2.91 10.05
N GLU A 191 -7.83 3.22 11.10
CA GLU A 191 -7.91 2.39 12.31
C GLU A 191 -8.45 0.99 12.00
N GLN A 192 -9.53 0.91 11.21
CA GLN A 192 -10.12 -0.36 10.80
C GLN A 192 -9.13 -1.20 9.99
N ALA A 193 -8.48 -0.61 8.99
CA ALA A 193 -7.52 -1.31 8.14
C ALA A 193 -6.32 -1.84 8.95
N ALA A 194 -5.80 -1.05 9.88
CA ALA A 194 -4.73 -1.47 10.78
C ALA A 194 -5.15 -2.65 11.65
N TYR A 195 -6.34 -2.56 12.26
CA TYR A 195 -6.89 -3.63 13.08
C TYR A 195 -7.08 -4.93 12.28
N GLU A 196 -7.73 -4.85 11.12
CA GLU A 196 -7.99 -6.00 10.24
C GLU A 196 -6.69 -6.66 9.79
N PHE A 197 -5.72 -5.86 9.34
CA PHE A 197 -4.46 -6.38 8.83
C PHE A 197 -3.67 -7.11 9.92
N ILE A 198 -3.44 -6.47 11.08
CA ILE A 198 -2.64 -7.03 12.18
C ILE A 198 -3.30 -8.27 12.79
N ASN A 199 -4.63 -8.35 12.79
CA ASN A 199 -5.37 -9.51 13.27
C ASN A 199 -5.52 -10.63 12.23
N SER A 200 -5.10 -10.41 10.98
CA SER A 200 -5.08 -11.43 9.93
C SER A 200 -3.79 -12.26 9.89
N ASP A 201 -3.83 -13.41 9.22
CA ASP A 201 -2.67 -14.27 8.99
C ASP A 201 -1.65 -13.66 8.01
N LYS A 202 -2.01 -12.64 7.24
CA LYS A 202 -1.05 -11.92 6.37
C LYS A 202 -0.32 -10.79 7.09
N GLY A 203 -0.88 -10.27 8.18
CA GLY A 203 -0.21 -9.27 9.03
C GLY A 203 0.63 -9.90 10.13
N VAL A 204 -0.01 -10.68 11.01
CA VAL A 204 0.67 -11.39 12.11
C VAL A 204 0.14 -12.82 12.23
N LYS A 205 0.91 -13.77 11.72
CA LYS A 205 0.62 -15.20 11.84
C LYS A 205 1.34 -15.78 13.05
N SER A 206 0.60 -16.54 13.84
CA SER A 206 1.12 -17.20 15.03
C SER A 206 1.14 -18.71 14.81
N ASN A 207 2.33 -19.32 14.81
CA ASN A 207 2.46 -20.78 14.81
C ASN A 207 3.15 -21.25 16.10
N HIS A 208 3.10 -22.54 16.43
CA HIS A 208 3.61 -23.07 17.71
C HIS A 208 5.05 -22.67 18.09
N ARG A 209 5.90 -22.22 17.15
CA ARG A 209 7.32 -21.89 17.39
C ARG A 209 7.67 -20.41 17.19
N HIS A 210 7.00 -19.71 16.27
CA HIS A 210 7.36 -18.37 15.82
C HIS A 210 6.14 -17.46 15.62
N LEU A 211 6.37 -16.16 15.78
CA LEU A 211 5.55 -15.12 15.16
C LEU A 211 6.12 -14.84 13.78
N ILE A 212 5.26 -14.92 12.77
CA ILE A 212 5.58 -14.56 11.40
C ILE A 212 4.86 -13.24 11.12
N LEU A 213 5.62 -12.22 10.78
CA LEU A 213 5.12 -10.90 10.44
C LEU A 213 5.04 -10.76 8.92
N SER A 214 4.20 -9.85 8.44
CA SER A 214 4.21 -9.45 7.03
C SER A 214 5.56 -8.84 6.65
N SER A 215 6.05 -9.10 5.44
CA SER A 215 7.25 -8.43 4.92
C SER A 215 7.14 -6.91 4.83
N ILE A 216 5.93 -6.31 4.88
CA ILE A 216 5.79 -4.85 4.91
C ILE A 216 6.51 -4.22 6.12
N TYR A 217 6.56 -4.92 7.26
CA TYR A 217 7.27 -4.45 8.45
C TYR A 217 8.80 -4.47 8.28
N GLN A 218 9.29 -5.22 7.30
CA GLN A 218 10.70 -5.24 6.93
C GLN A 218 11.01 -4.21 5.83
N TRP A 219 10.14 -4.10 4.82
CA TRP A 219 10.36 -3.20 3.68
C TRP A 219 10.20 -1.73 4.07
N TYR A 220 9.27 -1.44 4.98
CA TYR A 220 8.94 -0.10 5.45
C TYR A 220 9.33 0.11 6.91
N ALA A 221 10.40 -0.55 7.38
CA ALA A 221 10.84 -0.48 8.77
C ALA A 221 11.03 0.97 9.25
N GLU A 222 11.48 1.88 8.37
CA GLU A 222 11.64 3.30 8.69
C GLU A 222 10.33 4.00 9.11
N ASP A 223 9.18 3.54 8.62
CA ASP A 223 7.88 4.15 8.95
C ASP A 223 7.26 3.58 10.23
N PHE A 224 7.73 2.42 10.68
CA PHE A 224 7.32 1.80 11.95
C PHE A 224 8.28 2.12 13.11
N GLY A 225 9.44 2.71 12.81
CA GLY A 225 10.46 3.07 13.79
C GLY A 225 11.34 1.89 14.21
N SER A 226 11.78 1.92 15.46
CA SER A 226 12.55 0.84 16.08
C SER A 226 11.72 -0.43 16.23
N GLN A 227 12.39 -1.54 16.54
CA GLN A 227 11.69 -2.80 16.79
C GLN A 227 10.71 -2.68 17.97
N ASP A 228 11.03 -1.92 19.01
CA ASP A 228 10.15 -1.73 20.16
C ASP A 228 8.90 -0.90 19.77
N GLU A 229 9.07 0.14 18.96
CA GLU A 229 7.94 0.94 18.42
C GLU A 229 7.02 0.11 17.51
N LEU A 230 7.61 -0.74 16.66
CA LEU A 230 6.83 -1.71 15.88
C LEU A 230 6.04 -2.65 16.80
N LEU A 231 6.64 -3.14 17.88
CA LEU A 231 5.95 -4.02 18.83
C LEU A 231 4.80 -3.31 19.54
N ASP A 232 5.01 -2.07 19.97
CA ASP A 232 3.96 -1.25 20.57
C ASP A 232 2.81 -1.01 19.58
N HIS A 233 3.14 -0.75 18.30
CA HIS A 233 2.15 -0.65 17.22
C HIS A 233 1.36 -1.95 17.07
N LEU A 234 2.02 -3.11 16.97
CA LEU A 234 1.33 -4.40 16.85
C LEU A 234 0.47 -4.72 18.08
N ILE A 235 0.96 -4.43 19.29
CA ILE A 235 0.24 -4.68 20.55
C ILE A 235 -0.99 -3.78 20.66
N ARG A 236 -0.93 -2.53 20.20
CA ARG A 236 -2.08 -1.62 20.16
C ARG A 236 -3.28 -2.25 19.45
N TYR A 237 -3.06 -2.84 18.28
CA TYR A 237 -4.13 -3.44 17.47
C TYR A 237 -4.41 -4.91 17.81
N ARG A 238 -3.49 -5.59 18.51
CA ARG A 238 -3.63 -6.99 18.94
C ARG A 238 -3.06 -7.21 20.35
N PRO A 239 -3.75 -6.76 21.42
CA PRO A 239 -3.22 -6.75 22.79
C PRO A 239 -2.73 -8.10 23.32
N LYS A 240 -3.30 -9.21 22.83
CA LYS A 240 -2.85 -10.57 23.18
C LYS A 240 -1.38 -10.85 22.86
N LEU A 241 -0.75 -10.07 21.97
CA LEU A 241 0.68 -10.17 21.67
C LEU A 241 1.58 -9.76 22.84
N ALA A 242 1.13 -8.89 23.75
CA ALA A 242 1.94 -8.45 24.89
C ALA A 242 2.36 -9.62 25.81
N ASN A 243 1.52 -10.66 25.88
CA ASN A 243 1.76 -11.86 26.68
C ASN A 243 2.44 -12.99 25.88
N ASP A 244 2.73 -12.76 24.60
CA ASP A 244 3.34 -13.75 23.73
C ASP A 244 4.85 -13.77 23.91
N LYS A 245 5.37 -14.80 24.59
CA LYS A 245 6.81 -14.95 24.83
C LYS A 245 7.65 -14.97 23.55
N ARG A 246 7.06 -15.27 22.38
CA ARG A 246 7.74 -15.27 21.08
C ARG A 246 8.02 -13.86 20.56
N ILE A 247 7.33 -12.84 21.07
CA ILE A 247 7.51 -11.44 20.62
C ILE A 247 8.91 -10.89 20.91
N LYS A 248 9.65 -11.50 21.84
CA LYS A 248 11.03 -11.16 22.20
C LYS A 248 12.09 -11.90 21.37
N ARG A 249 11.69 -12.65 20.34
CA ARG A 249 12.58 -13.38 19.44
C ARG A 249 12.72 -12.65 18.10
N SER A 250 13.63 -13.11 17.25
CA SER A 250 13.65 -12.69 15.84
C SER A 250 12.36 -13.10 15.13
N PHE A 251 11.83 -12.19 14.30
CA PHE A 251 10.68 -12.43 13.45
C PHE A 251 11.07 -13.14 12.17
N ARG A 252 10.15 -13.95 11.65
CA ARG A 252 10.16 -14.37 10.25
C ARG A 252 9.23 -13.45 9.48
N TYR A 253 9.56 -13.18 8.22
CA TYR A 253 8.76 -12.34 7.35
C TYR A 253 8.24 -13.16 6.16
N GLU A 254 6.95 -13.06 5.89
CA GLU A 254 6.31 -13.71 4.74
C GLU A 254 5.43 -12.71 3.99
N TYR A 255 5.31 -12.92 2.68
CA TYR A 255 4.45 -12.13 1.81
C TYR A 255 3.98 -12.95 0.61
N ASP A 256 2.67 -12.93 0.34
CA ASP A 256 2.08 -13.62 -0.80
C ASP A 256 1.84 -12.67 -1.97
N TRP A 257 2.64 -12.82 -3.02
CA TRP A 257 2.58 -12.02 -4.24
C TRP A 257 1.50 -12.48 -5.24
N GLN A 258 0.72 -13.53 -4.95
CA GLN A 258 -0.38 -13.93 -5.81
C GLN A 258 -1.42 -12.80 -5.90
N LEU A 259 -1.96 -12.59 -7.10
CA LEU A 259 -2.96 -11.55 -7.35
C LEU A 259 -4.21 -11.78 -6.49
N ASN A 260 -4.75 -10.72 -5.89
CA ASN A 260 -5.97 -10.75 -5.08
C ASN A 260 -7.26 -10.83 -5.93
N ARG A 261 -7.40 -11.89 -6.73
CA ARG A 261 -8.55 -12.11 -7.60
C ARG A 261 -9.60 -13.05 -7.00
N LYS A 262 -10.86 -12.84 -7.40
CA LYS A 262 -11.98 -13.76 -7.14
C LYS A 262 -11.90 -15.03 -7.99
#